data_AF-A0A2D8M1V3-F1
#
_entry.id   AF-A0A2D8M1V3-F1
#
_cell.length_a   1.000
_cell.length_b   1.000
_cell.length_c   1.000
_cell.angle_alpha   90.00
_cell.angle_beta   90.00
_cell.angle_gamma   90.00
#
_symmetry.space_group_name_H-M   'P 1'
#
loop_
_entity.id
_entity.type
_entity.pdbx_description
1 polymer ?
#
loop_
_entity_poly.entity_id
_entity_poly.type
_entity_poly.pdbx_seq_one_letter_code
_entity_poly.pdbx_strand_id
1 'polypeptide(L)'
;MKFLKFITLALGALFVLNPSPGYSASQDACAIWICLPGGFPSGCSGAYSEFKKRIKKGRDPLPRLSSCTTGPNGEKIDGHYQLGYERFEPCDEGYVLRERSQGYRAMEGACYRQFCAPSQFQDNSSCQNYTAVLRPKPYYVKMWVDGAYLGQYFY
;
A
#
# COMPACT_ATOMS: atom_id res chain seq x y z
N MET A 1 42.04 -46.50 42.59
CA MET A 1 40.58 -46.36 42.77
C MET A 1 40.28 -44.93 43.23
N LYS A 2 39.23 -44.30 42.68
CA LYS A 2 38.71 -42.93 42.96
C LYS A 2 39.22 -41.78 42.07
N PHE A 3 39.18 -41.94 40.74
CA PHE A 3 39.19 -40.82 39.78
C PHE A 3 37.85 -40.68 39.03
N LEU A 4 36.77 -41.28 39.55
CA LEU A 4 35.52 -41.51 38.82
C LEU A 4 34.29 -40.96 39.56
N LYS A 5 34.34 -39.69 40.03
CA LYS A 5 33.18 -39.06 40.72
C LYS A 5 32.86 -37.63 40.31
N PHE A 6 33.44 -37.10 39.24
CA PHE A 6 33.15 -35.74 38.75
C PHE A 6 32.68 -35.70 37.28
N ILE A 7 32.03 -36.75 36.78
CA ILE A 7 31.49 -36.80 35.40
C ILE A 7 29.94 -36.81 35.38
N THR A 8 29.28 -36.57 36.52
CA THR A 8 27.81 -36.57 36.61
C THR A 8 27.28 -35.21 37.04
N LEU A 9 27.56 -34.15 36.27
CA LEU A 9 26.86 -32.87 36.41
C LEU A 9 26.92 -32.01 35.13
N ALA A 10 26.64 -32.60 33.96
CA ALA A 10 26.60 -31.84 32.70
C ALA A 10 25.65 -32.41 31.63
N LEU A 11 24.60 -33.15 32.02
CA LEU A 11 23.56 -33.62 31.10
C LEU A 11 22.19 -33.22 31.64
N GLY A 12 21.52 -32.27 30.99
CA GLY A 12 20.10 -32.01 31.26
C GLY A 12 19.57 -30.61 30.99
N ALA A 13 20.41 -29.62 30.66
CA ALA A 13 19.94 -28.30 30.22
C ALA A 13 19.99 -28.18 28.68
N LEU A 14 19.43 -29.17 27.98
CA LEU A 14 19.22 -29.08 26.55
C LEU A 14 17.81 -28.53 26.29
N PHE A 15 17.81 -27.23 25.97
CA PHE A 15 16.97 -26.63 24.95
C PHE A 15 15.45 -26.82 25.11
N VAL A 16 14.84 -25.88 25.82
CA VAL A 16 13.50 -25.41 25.49
C VAL A 16 13.62 -24.05 24.77
N LEU A 17 14.35 -24.02 23.65
CA LEU A 17 14.13 -22.96 22.66
C LEU A 17 12.90 -23.39 21.87
N ASN A 18 11.71 -23.04 22.36
CA ASN A 18 10.56 -22.97 21.48
C ASN A 18 10.83 -21.77 20.56
N PRO A 19 11.16 -21.94 19.27
CA PRO A 19 11.03 -20.83 18.35
C PRO A 19 9.55 -20.44 18.44
N SER A 20 9.28 -19.28 19.05
CA SER A 20 8.00 -18.65 18.83
C SER A 20 7.88 -18.54 17.31
N PRO A 21 6.76 -18.94 16.70
CA PRO A 21 6.54 -18.66 15.29
C PRO A 21 6.54 -17.14 15.16
N GLY A 22 7.71 -16.58 14.86
CA GLY A 22 7.82 -15.22 14.38
C GLY A 22 6.98 -15.21 13.12
N TYR A 23 5.89 -14.44 13.12
CA TYR A 23 5.13 -14.17 11.91
C TYR A 23 6.01 -13.29 11.00
N SER A 24 7.04 -13.89 10.41
CA SER A 24 7.75 -13.30 9.29
C SER A 24 6.75 -13.25 8.15
N ALA A 25 6.57 -12.06 7.60
CA ALA A 25 5.84 -11.95 6.35
C ALA A 25 6.56 -12.78 5.28
N SER A 26 5.82 -13.36 4.33
CA SER A 26 6.43 -14.09 3.22
C SER A 26 7.28 -13.14 2.36
N GLN A 27 8.20 -13.67 1.58
CA GLN A 27 8.99 -12.85 0.65
C GLN A 27 8.09 -12.09 -0.34
N ASP A 28 7.08 -12.75 -0.89
CA ASP A 28 6.07 -12.12 -1.75
C ASP A 28 5.31 -11.00 -1.04
N ALA A 29 5.06 -11.17 0.27
CA ALA A 29 4.39 -10.15 1.04
C ALA A 29 5.26 -8.90 1.18
N CYS A 30 6.52 -9.08 1.55
CA CYS A 30 7.46 -7.98 1.72
C CYS A 30 7.78 -7.29 0.41
N ALA A 31 7.85 -8.04 -0.68
CA ALA A 31 8.08 -7.50 -2.02
C ALA A 31 6.99 -6.52 -2.48
N ILE A 32 5.78 -6.53 -1.88
CA ILE A 32 4.73 -5.54 -2.21
C ILE A 32 5.22 -4.11 -1.99
N TRP A 33 5.97 -3.85 -0.92
CA TRP A 33 6.50 -2.50 -0.63
C TRP A 33 7.38 -1.93 -1.76
N ILE A 34 8.07 -2.80 -2.51
CA ILE A 34 8.96 -2.41 -3.59
C ILE A 34 8.24 -2.48 -4.95
N CYS A 35 7.38 -3.48 -5.14
CA CYS A 35 6.70 -3.74 -6.40
C CYS A 35 5.51 -2.82 -6.66
N LEU A 36 4.79 -2.38 -5.62
CA LEU A 36 3.59 -1.56 -5.75
C LEU A 36 3.89 -0.19 -6.40
N PRO A 37 4.96 0.54 -6.03
CA PRO A 37 5.31 1.80 -6.69
C PRO A 37 5.47 1.72 -8.21
N GLY A 38 6.00 0.59 -8.70
CA GLY A 38 6.15 0.33 -10.14
C GLY A 38 4.92 -0.27 -10.81
N GLY A 39 3.79 -0.38 -10.12
CA GLY A 39 2.57 -1.00 -10.65
C GLY A 39 2.69 -2.52 -10.87
N PHE A 40 3.56 -3.19 -10.11
CA PHE A 40 3.90 -4.61 -10.24
C PHE A 40 4.49 -4.96 -11.62
N PRO A 41 5.70 -4.47 -11.94
CA PRO A 41 6.36 -4.76 -13.22
C PRO A 41 6.74 -6.24 -13.35
N SER A 42 7.38 -6.60 -14.47
CA SER A 42 7.92 -7.95 -14.67
C SER A 42 8.81 -8.37 -13.49
N GLY A 43 8.64 -9.60 -13.00
CA GLY A 43 9.30 -10.11 -11.79
C GLY A 43 8.51 -9.92 -10.49
N CYS A 44 7.42 -9.13 -10.47
CA CYS A 44 6.60 -8.89 -9.28
C CYS A 44 5.30 -9.71 -9.23
N SER A 45 5.18 -10.80 -9.98
CA SER A 45 3.93 -11.58 -10.09
C SER A 45 3.50 -12.23 -8.76
N GLY A 46 4.46 -12.70 -7.95
CA GLY A 46 4.22 -13.22 -6.60
C GLY A 46 3.66 -12.15 -5.66
N ALA A 47 4.33 -10.99 -5.62
CA ALA A 47 3.87 -9.83 -4.85
C ALA A 47 2.47 -9.36 -5.25
N TYR A 48 2.19 -9.29 -6.56
CA TYR A 48 0.85 -8.92 -7.06
C TYR A 48 -0.22 -9.92 -6.64
N SER A 49 0.09 -11.21 -6.69
CA SER A 49 -0.83 -12.28 -6.29
C SER A 49 -1.13 -12.21 -4.80
N GLU A 50 -0.11 -12.00 -3.96
CA GLU A 50 -0.29 -11.86 -2.52
C GLU A 50 -1.02 -10.55 -2.16
N PHE A 51 -0.73 -9.44 -2.84
CA PHE A 51 -1.45 -8.17 -2.69
C PHE A 51 -2.95 -8.33 -2.95
N LYS A 52 -3.33 -8.91 -4.11
CA LYS A 52 -4.74 -9.20 -4.42
C LYS A 52 -5.37 -10.12 -3.38
N LYS A 53 -4.64 -11.13 -2.92
CA LYS A 53 -5.11 -12.09 -1.91
C LYS A 53 -5.36 -11.40 -0.56
N ARG A 54 -4.51 -10.45 -0.14
CA ARG A 54 -4.72 -9.66 1.08
C ARG A 54 -6.00 -8.85 1.00
N ILE A 55 -6.17 -8.08 -0.06
CA ILE A 55 -7.37 -7.25 -0.28
C ILE A 55 -8.63 -8.12 -0.32
N LYS A 56 -8.61 -9.22 -1.08
CA LYS A 56 -9.73 -10.16 -1.15
C LYS A 56 -10.08 -10.77 0.21
N LYS A 57 -9.11 -10.92 1.11
CA LYS A 57 -9.29 -11.45 2.46
C LYS A 57 -9.53 -10.35 3.51
N GLY A 58 -9.70 -9.09 3.12
CA GLY A 58 -9.87 -7.98 4.06
C GLY A 58 -8.66 -7.74 4.95
N ARG A 59 -7.46 -8.14 4.51
CA ARG A 59 -6.20 -7.86 5.20
C ARG A 59 -5.59 -6.59 4.66
N ASP A 60 -4.75 -5.96 5.48
CA ASP A 60 -3.91 -4.84 5.09
C ASP A 60 -3.17 -5.16 3.79
N PRO A 61 -3.26 -4.30 2.76
CA PRO A 61 -2.65 -4.54 1.45
C PRO A 61 -1.12 -4.59 1.52
N LEU A 62 -0.55 -3.85 2.46
CA LEU A 62 0.88 -3.85 2.78
C LEU A 62 1.08 -4.57 4.12
N PRO A 63 2.00 -5.55 4.22
CA PRO A 63 2.36 -6.10 5.53
C PRO A 63 3.07 -5.03 6.36
N ARG A 64 3.13 -5.24 7.69
CA ARG A 64 3.97 -4.42 8.57
C ARG A 64 5.41 -4.41 8.07
N LEU A 65 5.94 -3.23 7.77
CA LEU A 65 7.28 -3.08 7.19
C LEU A 65 8.39 -3.61 8.11
N SER A 66 8.22 -3.45 9.42
CA SER A 66 9.13 -4.02 10.43
C SER A 66 9.25 -5.54 10.40
N SER A 67 8.31 -6.25 9.77
CA SER A 67 8.38 -7.71 9.58
C SER A 67 9.10 -8.11 8.29
N CYS A 68 9.55 -7.12 7.51
CA CYS A 68 10.15 -7.28 6.19
C CYS A 68 11.57 -6.72 6.12
N THR A 69 11.88 -5.70 6.91
CA THR A 69 13.20 -5.09 6.94
C THR A 69 13.47 -4.44 8.29
N THR A 70 14.76 -4.25 8.57
CA THR A 70 15.27 -3.45 9.69
C THR A 70 16.13 -2.31 9.15
N GLY A 71 16.35 -1.29 9.96
CA GLY A 71 17.22 -0.19 9.58
C GLY A 71 18.69 -0.58 9.57
N PRO A 72 19.57 0.31 9.07
CA PRO A 72 21.00 0.06 8.95
C PRO A 72 21.68 -0.37 10.26
N ASN A 73 21.16 0.04 11.42
CA ASN A 73 21.69 -0.28 12.74
C ASN A 73 20.81 -1.29 13.51
N GLY A 74 19.94 -2.02 12.82
CA GLY A 74 19.03 -3.01 13.41
C GLY A 74 17.79 -2.41 14.07
N GLU A 75 17.54 -1.11 13.91
CA GLU A 75 16.35 -0.44 14.39
C GLU A 75 15.09 -0.91 13.65
N LYS A 76 13.94 -0.76 14.33
CA LYS A 76 12.64 -1.08 13.74
C LYS A 76 12.23 0.06 12.79
N ILE A 77 11.95 -0.29 11.54
CA ILE A 77 11.42 0.64 10.53
C ILE A 77 9.90 0.71 10.64
N ASP A 78 9.36 1.92 10.57
CA ASP A 78 7.91 2.14 10.51
C ASP A 78 7.44 2.29 9.06
N GLY A 79 6.34 1.61 8.74
CA GLY A 79 5.71 1.66 7.44
C GLY A 79 4.23 1.96 7.61
N HIS A 80 3.79 3.09 7.07
CA HIS A 80 2.41 3.54 7.14
C HIS A 80 1.79 3.59 5.75
N TYR A 81 0.48 3.35 5.66
CA TYR A 81 -0.25 3.50 4.42
C TYR A 81 -1.66 4.04 4.64
N GLN A 82 -2.22 4.62 3.59
CA GLN A 82 -3.60 5.07 3.57
C GLN A 82 -4.24 4.65 2.26
N LEU A 83 -5.41 4.02 2.34
CA LEU A 83 -6.20 3.67 1.16
C LEU A 83 -7.08 4.84 0.75
N GLY A 84 -7.31 4.95 -0.55
CA GLY A 84 -8.28 5.90 -1.07
C GLY A 84 -8.81 5.49 -2.44
N TYR A 85 -9.67 6.35 -2.96
CA TYR A 85 -10.37 6.16 -4.22
C TYR A 85 -10.44 7.50 -4.96
N GLU A 86 -10.02 7.50 -6.21
CA GLU A 86 -10.14 8.62 -7.15
C GLU A 86 -10.66 8.07 -8.47
N ARG A 87 -11.83 8.55 -8.91
CA ARG A 87 -12.49 8.00 -10.08
C ARG A 87 -11.91 8.52 -11.39
N PHE A 88 -11.52 9.79 -11.43
CA PHE A 88 -11.11 10.47 -12.65
C PHE A 88 -9.62 10.75 -12.64
N GLU A 89 -9.04 10.78 -13.84
CA GLU A 89 -7.69 11.29 -14.05
C GLU A 89 -7.64 12.80 -13.78
N PRO A 90 -6.46 13.36 -13.48
CA PRO A 90 -6.31 14.80 -13.35
C PRO A 90 -6.73 15.48 -14.65
N CYS A 91 -7.38 16.63 -14.55
CA CYS A 91 -7.65 17.46 -15.71
C CYS A 91 -6.35 18.05 -16.28
N ASP A 92 -6.42 18.49 -17.52
CA ASP A 92 -5.36 19.22 -18.19
C ASP A 92 -5.07 20.54 -17.47
N GLU A 93 -3.88 21.09 -17.69
CA GLU A 93 -3.49 22.35 -17.07
C GLU A 93 -4.49 23.47 -17.39
N GLY A 94 -4.87 24.24 -16.35
CA GLY A 94 -5.88 25.30 -16.46
C GLY A 94 -7.33 24.82 -16.44
N TYR A 95 -7.57 23.53 -16.21
CA TYR A 95 -8.90 22.96 -15.98
C TYR A 95 -9.05 22.43 -14.55
N VAL A 96 -10.28 22.43 -14.05
CA VAL A 96 -10.64 21.91 -12.72
C VAL A 96 -11.78 20.93 -12.84
N LEU A 97 -11.65 19.80 -12.14
CA LEU A 97 -12.66 18.75 -12.12
C LEU A 97 -13.90 19.21 -11.34
N ARG A 98 -15.09 18.96 -11.88
CA ARG A 98 -16.36 18.96 -11.17
C ARG A 98 -17.05 17.64 -11.38
N GLU A 99 -17.57 17.11 -10.29
CA GLU A 99 -18.17 15.79 -10.26
C GLU A 99 -19.65 15.90 -9.93
N ARG A 100 -20.46 15.06 -10.56
CA ARG A 100 -21.83 14.81 -10.14
C ARG A 100 -21.85 13.51 -9.35
N SER A 101 -22.07 13.65 -8.06
CA SER A 101 -22.20 12.51 -7.14
C SER A 101 -23.66 12.11 -6.98
N GLN A 102 -23.93 10.81 -7.04
CA GLN A 102 -25.20 10.21 -6.62
C GLN A 102 -24.89 9.24 -5.47
N GLY A 103 -25.05 9.72 -4.23
CA GLY A 103 -24.61 9.00 -3.03
C GLY A 103 -23.11 9.10 -2.81
N TYR A 104 -22.46 7.98 -2.46
CA TYR A 104 -21.03 7.94 -2.09
C TYR A 104 -20.06 7.95 -3.28
N ARG A 105 -20.54 7.93 -4.52
CA ARG A 105 -19.68 7.83 -5.71
C ARG A 105 -20.07 8.89 -6.74
N ALA A 106 -19.04 9.55 -7.29
CA ALA A 106 -19.18 10.34 -8.51
C ALA A 106 -19.57 9.43 -9.68
N MET A 107 -20.61 9.79 -10.42
CA MET A 107 -21.04 9.06 -11.61
C MET A 107 -20.49 9.71 -12.88
N GLU A 108 -20.52 11.04 -12.90
CA GLU A 108 -20.10 11.89 -14.01
C GLU A 108 -19.08 12.90 -13.52
N GLY A 109 -18.18 13.30 -14.41
CA GLY A 109 -17.15 14.29 -14.14
C GLY A 109 -16.86 15.07 -15.40
N ALA A 110 -16.65 16.36 -15.27
CA ALA A 110 -16.19 17.22 -16.36
C ALA A 110 -15.09 18.15 -15.85
N CYS A 111 -14.12 18.39 -16.72
CA CYS A 111 -13.02 19.30 -16.52
C CYS A 111 -13.41 20.66 -17.12
N TYR A 112 -13.56 21.68 -16.28
CA TYR A 112 -13.97 23.03 -16.69
C TYR A 112 -12.78 23.99 -16.62
N ARG A 113 -12.70 24.97 -17.54
CA ARG A 113 -11.63 25.98 -17.52
C ARG A 113 -11.68 26.77 -16.21
N GLN A 114 -10.55 26.84 -15.50
CA GLN A 114 -10.49 27.20 -14.08
C GLN A 114 -11.15 28.54 -13.72
N PHE A 115 -11.01 29.58 -14.54
CA PHE A 115 -11.53 30.92 -14.23
C PHE A 115 -13.04 31.09 -14.45
N CYS A 116 -13.69 30.15 -15.15
CA CYS A 116 -15.14 30.17 -15.38
C CYS A 116 -15.85 28.94 -14.82
N ALA A 117 -15.11 28.03 -14.19
CA ALA A 117 -15.65 26.76 -13.72
C ALA A 117 -16.78 26.99 -12.71
N PRO A 118 -17.96 26.39 -12.90
CA PRO A 118 -19.03 26.45 -11.92
C PRO A 118 -18.58 25.83 -10.59
N SER A 119 -19.23 26.20 -9.48
CA SER A 119 -18.92 25.62 -8.16
C SER A 119 -19.28 24.13 -8.07
N GLN A 120 -20.23 23.68 -8.88
CA GLN A 120 -20.74 22.31 -8.96
C GLN A 120 -20.76 21.87 -10.43
N PHE A 121 -20.93 20.56 -10.67
CA PHE A 121 -21.11 20.04 -12.03
C PHE A 121 -22.38 20.60 -12.69
N GLN A 122 -22.29 21.00 -13.95
CA GLN A 122 -23.40 21.59 -14.71
C GLN A 122 -23.31 21.25 -16.20
N ASP A 123 -24.32 20.53 -16.71
CA ASP A 123 -24.35 20.04 -18.10
C ASP A 123 -24.34 21.16 -19.16
N ASN A 124 -25.02 22.28 -18.89
CA ASN A 124 -25.18 23.40 -19.84
C ASN A 124 -24.37 24.64 -19.42
N SER A 125 -23.14 24.44 -18.94
CA SER A 125 -22.27 25.56 -18.62
C SER A 125 -21.83 26.31 -19.88
N SER A 126 -21.79 27.64 -19.83
CA SER A 126 -21.14 28.47 -20.86
C SER A 126 -19.60 28.41 -20.80
N CYS A 127 -19.04 27.81 -19.75
CA CYS A 127 -17.60 27.64 -19.60
C CYS A 127 -17.12 26.46 -20.46
N GLN A 128 -15.99 26.66 -21.16
CA GLN A 128 -15.32 25.60 -21.90
C GLN A 128 -15.00 24.42 -20.98
N ASN A 129 -15.38 23.22 -21.41
CA ASN A 129 -15.20 22.00 -20.64
C ASN A 129 -15.07 20.77 -21.55
N TYR A 130 -14.64 19.66 -20.95
CA TYR A 130 -14.65 18.34 -21.56
C TYR A 130 -14.92 17.26 -20.52
N THR A 131 -15.40 16.10 -20.96
CA THR A 131 -15.69 14.97 -20.08
C THR A 131 -14.42 14.45 -19.43
N ALA A 132 -14.44 14.30 -18.10
CA ALA A 132 -13.30 13.78 -17.35
C ALA A 132 -13.04 12.30 -17.69
N VAL A 133 -11.76 11.95 -17.83
CA VAL A 133 -11.35 10.57 -18.14
C VAL A 133 -11.46 9.70 -16.90
N LEU A 134 -12.08 8.53 -17.04
CA LEU A 134 -12.17 7.55 -15.97
C LEU A 134 -10.85 6.82 -15.79
N ARG A 135 -10.37 6.70 -14.55
CA ARG A 135 -9.22 5.86 -14.22
C ARG A 135 -9.57 4.38 -14.38
N PRO A 136 -8.75 3.59 -15.10
CA PRO A 136 -8.91 2.14 -15.12
C PRO A 136 -8.74 1.49 -13.73
N LYS A 137 -7.89 2.12 -12.89
CA LYS A 137 -7.56 1.69 -11.53
C LYS A 137 -7.80 2.86 -10.57
N PRO A 138 -9.00 3.00 -10.00
CA PRO A 138 -9.36 4.17 -9.19
C PRO A 138 -8.94 4.05 -7.72
N TYR A 139 -8.65 2.84 -7.24
CA TYR A 139 -8.17 2.64 -5.87
C TYR A 139 -6.68 2.92 -5.80
N TYR A 140 -6.24 3.52 -4.71
CA TYR A 140 -4.83 3.81 -4.48
C TYR A 140 -4.38 3.50 -3.06
N VAL A 141 -3.07 3.37 -2.93
CA VAL A 141 -2.35 3.33 -1.65
C VAL A 141 -1.40 4.51 -1.60
N LYS A 142 -1.56 5.37 -0.60
CA LYS A 142 -0.53 6.32 -0.18
C LYS A 142 0.43 5.62 0.78
N MET A 143 1.72 5.85 0.62
CA MET A 143 2.75 5.12 1.36
C MET A 143 3.71 6.08 2.07
N TRP A 144 4.11 5.72 3.28
CA TRP A 144 5.16 6.39 4.05
C TRP A 144 6.10 5.38 4.69
N VAL A 145 7.37 5.75 4.80
CA VAL A 145 8.39 5.01 5.54
C VAL A 145 9.12 5.98 6.45
N ASP A 146 9.16 5.69 7.75
CA ASP A 146 9.72 6.57 8.79
C ASP A 146 9.22 8.03 8.69
N GLY A 147 7.93 8.18 8.39
CA GLY A 147 7.27 9.48 8.21
C GLY A 147 7.48 10.15 6.86
N ALA A 148 8.43 9.69 6.04
CA ALA A 148 8.66 10.23 4.70
C ALA A 148 7.59 9.74 3.71
N TYR A 149 6.93 10.66 3.01
CA TYR A 149 5.92 10.33 2.00
C TYR A 149 6.59 9.80 0.73
N LEU A 150 6.21 8.58 0.33
CA LEU A 150 6.74 7.93 -0.87
C LEU A 150 5.90 8.18 -2.11
N GLY A 151 4.60 8.45 -1.97
CA GLY A 151 3.72 8.68 -3.11
C GLY A 151 2.35 8.01 -3.00
N GLN A 152 1.55 8.19 -4.05
CA GLN A 152 0.21 7.61 -4.23
C GLN A 152 0.25 6.67 -5.43
N TYR A 153 -0.10 5.40 -5.20
CA TYR A 153 0.05 4.34 -6.19
C TYR A 153 -1.28 3.64 -6.44
N PHE A 154 -1.73 3.68 -7.70
CA PHE A 154 -3.01 3.13 -8.12
C PHE A 154 -2.90 1.63 -8.43
N TYR A 155 -3.96 0.85 -8.12
CA TYR A 155 -3.97 -0.60 -8.31
C TYR A 155 -5.27 -1.17 -8.87
#